data_AF-A0A170XL18-F1
#
_entry.id   AF-A0A170XL18-F1
#
_cell.length_a   1.000
_cell.length_b   1.000
_cell.length_c   1.000
_cell.angle_alpha   90.00
_cell.angle_beta   90.00
_cell.angle_gamma   90.00
#
_symmetry.space_group_name_H-M   'P 1'
#
loop_
_entity.id
_entity.type
_entity.pdbx_description
1 polymer ?
#
loop_
_entity_poly.entity_id
_entity_poly.type
_entity_poly.pdbx_seq_one_letter_code
_entity_poly.pdbx_strand_id
1 'polypeptide(L)'
;MRTPRETVAEAQALLDAGRPFHAHEVFEDAWKSGPRAERTLWRGLAQLAVGLTHAARGNATGGARLLRRGAGAVEEWAADTGERTPYGMDLPGLLVWARELADAVESGAAGVVDPAKRAPRLRGEA
;
A
#
# COMPACT_ATOMS: atom_id res chain seq x y z
N MET A 1 5.34 -2.44 21.15
CA MET A 1 5.48 -2.34 19.68
C MET A 1 4.41 -3.21 19.06
N ARG A 2 3.76 -2.74 17.97
CA ARG A 2 2.84 -3.58 17.20
C ARG A 2 3.61 -4.70 16.50
N THR A 3 3.06 -5.89 16.49
CA THR A 3 3.55 -6.99 15.65
C THR A 3 3.23 -6.71 14.18
N PRO A 4 3.95 -7.31 13.22
CA PRO A 4 3.63 -7.20 11.79
C PRO A 4 2.17 -7.50 11.44
N ARG A 5 1.55 -8.51 12.07
CA ARG A 5 0.14 -8.87 11.82
C ARG A 5 -0.82 -7.79 12.34
N GLU A 6 -0.52 -7.18 13.49
CA GLU A 6 -1.29 -6.06 14.03
C GLU A 6 -1.14 -4.81 13.16
N THR A 7 0.07 -4.51 12.69
CA THR A 7 0.32 -3.43 11.72
C THR A 7 -0.55 -3.58 10.48
N VAL A 8 -0.60 -4.77 9.89
CA VAL A 8 -1.45 -5.04 8.71
C VAL A 8 -2.95 -4.92 9.05
N ALA A 9 -3.39 -5.42 10.20
CA ALA A 9 -4.78 -5.33 10.63
C ALA A 9 -5.24 -3.88 10.78
N GLU A 10 -4.43 -3.08 11.48
CA GLU A 10 -4.72 -1.67 11.75
C GLU A 10 -4.70 -0.84 10.46
N ALA A 11 -3.70 -1.06 9.60
CA ALA A 11 -3.65 -0.40 8.31
C ALA A 11 -4.86 -0.74 7.42
N GLN A 12 -5.33 -1.99 7.41
CA GLN A 12 -6.56 -2.37 6.69
C GLN A 12 -7.77 -1.59 7.23
N ALA A 13 -7.97 -1.57 8.56
CA ALA A 13 -9.10 -0.85 9.16
C ALA A 13 -9.09 0.65 8.84
N LEU A 14 -7.90 1.26 8.80
CA LEU A 14 -7.73 2.65 8.40
C LEU A 14 -8.02 2.88 6.91
N LEU A 15 -7.57 1.98 6.04
CA LEU A 15 -7.87 2.05 4.60
C LEU A 15 -9.36 1.89 4.32
N ASP A 16 -10.02 0.92 4.97
CA ASP A 16 -11.46 0.70 4.88
C ASP A 16 -12.26 1.92 5.36
N ALA A 17 -11.76 2.64 6.37
CA ALA A 17 -12.33 3.89 6.86
C ALA A 17 -11.98 5.12 6.00
N GLY A 18 -11.33 4.96 4.84
CA GLY A 18 -10.95 6.06 3.96
C GLY A 18 -9.83 6.95 4.53
N ARG A 19 -8.97 6.40 5.40
CA ARG A 19 -7.87 7.11 6.07
C ARG A 19 -6.48 6.63 5.60
N PRO A 20 -6.15 6.72 4.30
CA PRO A 20 -4.91 6.19 3.76
C PRO A 20 -3.65 6.90 4.29
N PHE A 21 -3.74 8.16 4.70
CA PHE A 21 -2.60 8.85 5.33
C PHE A 21 -2.25 8.25 6.69
N HIS A 22 -3.25 7.87 7.49
CA HIS A 22 -3.00 7.22 8.77
C HIS A 22 -2.46 5.79 8.58
N ALA A 23 -2.94 5.09 7.55
CA ALA A 23 -2.36 3.79 7.18
C ALA A 23 -0.89 3.93 6.75
N HIS A 24 -0.54 5.01 6.05
CA HIS A 24 0.85 5.35 5.73
C HIS A 24 1.70 5.51 7.01
N GLU A 25 1.22 6.23 8.02
CA GLU A 25 1.94 6.41 9.29
C GLU A 25 2.18 5.06 9.99
N VAL A 26 1.18 4.17 10.01
CA VAL A 26 1.31 2.82 10.58
C VAL A 26 2.41 2.00 9.86
N PHE A 27 2.47 2.05 8.53
CA PHE A 27 3.52 1.38 7.77
C PHE A 27 4.88 2.05 7.90
N GLU A 28 4.92 3.39 8.00
CA GLU A 28 6.15 4.14 8.18
C GLU A 28 6.80 3.84 9.54
N ASP A 29 6.00 3.72 10.59
CA ASP A 29 6.46 3.27 11.91
C ASP A 29 7.10 1.88 11.82
N ALA A 30 6.41 0.92 11.18
CA ALA A 30 6.94 -0.43 10.97
C ALA A 30 8.24 -0.43 10.15
N TRP A 31 8.36 0.45 9.15
CA TRP A 31 9.58 0.62 8.38
C TRP A 31 10.74 1.14 9.24
N LYS A 32 10.49 2.13 10.10
CA LYS A 32 11.51 2.78 10.92
C LYS A 32 11.96 1.89 12.09
N SER A 33 11.04 1.17 12.72
CA SER A 33 11.33 0.36 13.91
C SER A 33 11.58 -1.13 13.62
N GLY A 34 11.19 -1.63 12.44
CA GLY A 34 11.23 -3.05 12.11
C GLY A 34 12.61 -3.60 11.71
N PRO A 35 12.72 -4.93 11.53
CA PRO A 35 13.94 -5.59 11.08
C PRO A 35 14.43 -5.06 9.73
N ARG A 36 15.75 -4.97 9.55
CA ARG A 36 16.36 -4.46 8.31
C ARG A 36 15.89 -5.23 7.06
N ALA A 37 15.68 -6.53 7.17
CA ALA A 37 15.22 -7.41 6.09
C ALA A 37 13.81 -7.06 5.58
N GLU A 38 12.98 -6.39 6.39
CA GLU A 38 11.58 -6.06 6.04
C GLU A 38 11.41 -4.60 5.62
N ARG A 39 12.46 -3.79 5.69
CA ARG A 39 12.38 -2.35 5.41
C ARG A 39 11.85 -2.05 4.01
N THR A 40 12.25 -2.83 3.01
CA THR A 40 11.80 -2.64 1.63
C THR A 40 10.29 -2.87 1.51
N LEU A 41 9.76 -3.93 2.15
CA LEU A 41 8.32 -4.21 2.22
C LEU A 41 7.56 -3.06 2.89
N TRP A 42 7.93 -2.70 4.12
CA TRP A 42 7.21 -1.67 4.89
C TRP A 42 7.26 -0.30 4.20
N ARG A 43 8.41 0.07 3.61
CA ARG A 43 8.53 1.28 2.80
C ARG A 43 7.62 1.25 1.57
N GLY A 44 7.52 0.11 0.90
CA GLY A 44 6.62 -0.08 -0.25
C GLY A 44 5.16 0.13 0.14
N LEU A 45 4.71 -0.52 1.23
CA LEU A 45 3.35 -0.37 1.75
C LEU A 45 3.04 1.07 2.18
N ALA A 46 3.98 1.75 2.83
CA ALA A 46 3.84 3.17 3.17
C ALA A 46 3.69 4.05 1.92
N GLN A 47 4.43 3.75 0.84
CA GLN A 47 4.31 4.45 -0.44
C GLN A 47 2.98 4.21 -1.14
N LEU A 48 2.45 2.99 -1.08
CA LEU A 48 1.12 2.68 -1.61
C LEU A 48 0.02 3.49 -0.91
N ALA A 49 0.03 3.52 0.42
CA ALA A 49 -0.94 4.25 1.22
C ALA A 49 -0.88 5.78 0.99
N VAL A 50 0.32 6.37 0.95
CA VAL A 50 0.45 7.80 0.65
C VAL A 50 0.17 8.11 -0.83
N GLY A 51 0.43 7.18 -1.75
CA GLY A 51 0.02 7.28 -3.15
C GLY A 51 -1.49 7.39 -3.32
N LEU A 52 -2.26 6.54 -2.62
CA LEU A 52 -3.72 6.66 -2.55
C LEU A 52 -4.17 7.99 -1.93
N THR A 53 -3.47 8.47 -0.89
CA THR A 53 -3.75 9.79 -0.28
C THR A 53 -3.59 10.92 -1.29
N HIS A 54 -2.51 10.91 -2.08
CA HIS A 54 -2.27 11.93 -3.10
C HIS A 54 -3.32 11.89 -4.21
N ALA A 55 -3.68 10.69 -4.68
CA ALA A 55 -4.72 10.51 -5.68
C ALA A 55 -6.08 11.04 -5.19
N ALA A 56 -6.47 10.71 -3.94
CA ALA A 56 -7.70 11.20 -3.32
C ALA A 56 -7.74 12.73 -3.13
N ARG A 57 -6.58 13.38 -3.03
CA ARG A 57 -6.45 14.85 -2.95
C ARG A 57 -6.32 15.54 -4.32
N GLY A 58 -6.53 14.80 -5.41
CA GLY A 58 -6.45 15.34 -6.78
C GLY A 58 -5.04 15.49 -7.33
N ASN A 59 -4.00 15.03 -6.62
CA ASN A 59 -2.64 14.99 -7.14
C ASN A 59 -2.43 13.69 -7.93
N ALA A 60 -2.96 13.66 -9.14
CA ALA A 60 -2.95 12.47 -9.99
C ALA A 60 -1.53 11.98 -10.30
N THR A 61 -0.68 12.85 -10.84
CA THR A 61 0.72 12.52 -11.19
C THR A 61 1.52 12.02 -9.98
N GLY A 62 1.42 12.73 -8.85
CA GLY A 62 2.12 12.35 -7.62
C GLY A 62 1.62 11.03 -7.04
N GLY A 63 0.29 10.84 -7.00
CA GLY A 63 -0.33 9.61 -6.52
C GLY A 63 0.06 8.40 -7.37
N ALA A 64 -0.06 8.50 -8.68
CA ALA A 64 0.28 7.44 -9.63
C ALA A 64 1.77 7.06 -9.57
N ARG A 65 2.66 8.04 -9.41
CA ARG A 65 4.10 7.81 -9.23
C ARG A 65 4.40 7.04 -7.93
N LEU A 66 3.77 7.42 -6.83
CA LEU A 66 3.97 6.78 -5.52
C LEU A 66 3.42 5.35 -5.50
N LEU A 67 2.26 5.12 -6.11
CA LEU A 67 1.68 3.77 -6.26
C LEU A 67 2.63 2.84 -7.01
N ARG A 68 3.17 3.26 -8.15
CA ARG A 68 4.13 2.44 -8.92
C ARG A 68 5.43 2.21 -8.18
N ARG A 69 5.95 3.21 -7.48
CA ARG A 69 7.17 3.07 -6.68
C ARG A 69 6.95 2.10 -5.51
N GLY A 70 5.82 2.21 -4.83
CA GLY A 70 5.45 1.31 -3.74
C GLY A 70 5.30 -0.13 -4.23
N ALA A 71 4.64 -0.33 -5.38
CA ALA A 71 4.53 -1.64 -6.02
C ALA A 71 5.90 -2.23 -6.36
N GLY A 72 6.81 -1.45 -6.97
CA GLY A 72 8.16 -1.91 -7.27
C GLY A 72 8.94 -2.36 -6.03
N ALA A 73 8.80 -1.64 -4.90
CA ALA A 73 9.46 -2.03 -3.65
C ALA A 73 8.87 -3.32 -3.04
N VAL A 74 7.53 -3.50 -3.11
CA VAL A 74 6.88 -4.73 -2.65
C VAL A 74 7.31 -5.92 -3.51
N GLU A 75 7.38 -5.75 -4.83
CA GLU A 75 7.82 -6.76 -5.79
C GLU A 75 9.29 -7.14 -5.59
N GLU A 76 10.18 -6.15 -5.40
CA GLU A 76 11.60 -6.34 -5.06
C GLU A 76 11.75 -7.22 -3.81
N TRP A 77 11.04 -6.88 -2.74
CA TRP A 77 11.10 -7.65 -1.49
C TRP A 77 10.59 -9.09 -1.65
N ALA A 78 9.49 -9.27 -2.39
CA ALA A 78 8.93 -10.60 -2.64
C ALA A 78 9.87 -11.46 -3.51
N ALA A 79 10.55 -10.87 -4.49
CA ALA A 79 11.53 -11.55 -5.32
C ALA A 79 12.77 -11.97 -4.50
N ASP A 80 13.27 -11.09 -3.64
CA ASP A 80 14.45 -11.35 -2.81
C ASP A 80 14.21 -12.45 -1.76
N THR A 81 13.00 -12.52 -1.21
CA THR A 81 12.66 -13.45 -0.12
C THR A 81 11.95 -14.73 -0.59
N GLY A 82 11.34 -14.70 -1.78
CA GLY A 82 10.45 -15.74 -2.27
C GLY A 82 9.08 -15.78 -1.58
N GLU A 83 8.80 -14.87 -0.64
CA GLU A 83 7.56 -14.84 0.13
C GLU A 83 6.49 -13.98 -0.57
N ARG A 84 5.29 -14.53 -0.73
CA ARG A 84 4.17 -13.85 -1.42
C ARG A 84 3.02 -13.51 -0.47
N THR A 85 3.00 -14.10 0.72
CA THR A 85 1.92 -13.96 1.69
C THR A 85 2.41 -13.62 3.11
N PRO A 86 3.37 -12.67 3.27
CA PRO A 86 3.92 -12.36 4.58
C PRO A 86 2.84 -11.79 5.50
N TYR A 87 2.81 -12.27 6.74
CA TYR A 87 1.87 -11.83 7.77
C TYR A 87 0.38 -11.92 7.34
N GLY A 88 0.06 -12.79 6.39
CA GLY A 88 -1.29 -12.98 5.85
C GLY A 88 -1.68 -11.97 4.77
N MET A 89 -0.74 -11.18 4.24
CA MET A 89 -1.01 -10.27 3.12
C MET A 89 -1.15 -11.04 1.80
N ASP A 90 -1.86 -10.46 0.83
CA ASP A 90 -1.84 -10.90 -0.57
C ASP A 90 -1.02 -9.89 -1.39
N LEU A 91 0.31 -10.11 -1.47
CA LEU A 91 1.17 -9.21 -2.23
C LEU A 91 0.83 -9.20 -3.72
N PRO A 92 0.59 -10.35 -4.40
CA PRO A 92 0.16 -10.35 -5.80
C PRO A 92 -1.07 -9.48 -6.05
N GLY A 93 -2.14 -9.63 -5.26
CA GLY A 93 -3.34 -8.81 -5.39
C GLY A 93 -3.06 -7.33 -5.16
N LEU A 94 -2.22 -7.00 -4.18
CA LEU A 94 -1.84 -5.62 -3.88
C LEU A 94 -1.03 -4.97 -5.03
N LEU A 95 -0.15 -5.73 -5.67
CA LEU A 95 0.64 -5.25 -6.82
C LEU A 95 -0.25 -4.95 -8.03
N VAL A 96 -1.23 -5.82 -8.31
CA VAL A 96 -2.22 -5.59 -9.37
C VAL A 96 -3.02 -4.32 -9.06
N TRP A 97 -3.60 -4.24 -7.87
CA TRP A 97 -4.36 -3.06 -7.43
C TRP A 97 -3.56 -1.76 -7.58
N ALA A 98 -2.30 -1.76 -7.14
CA ALA A 98 -1.47 -0.56 -7.16
C ALA A 98 -1.22 -0.06 -8.59
N ARG A 99 -0.94 -0.98 -9.52
CA ARG A 99 -0.68 -0.66 -10.93
C ARG A 99 -1.97 -0.18 -11.61
N GLU A 100 -3.08 -0.89 -11.45
CA GLU A 100 -4.37 -0.50 -12.03
C GLU A 100 -4.87 0.85 -11.53
N LEU A 101 -4.76 1.11 -10.22
CA LEU A 101 -5.12 2.43 -9.68
C LEU A 101 -4.21 3.52 -10.24
N ALA A 102 -2.91 3.26 -10.35
CA ALA A 102 -1.98 4.25 -10.87
C ALA A 102 -2.28 4.59 -12.35
N ASP A 103 -2.58 3.59 -13.18
CA ASP A 103 -2.97 3.78 -14.59
C ASP A 103 -4.31 4.54 -14.70
N ALA A 104 -5.30 4.18 -13.88
CA ALA A 104 -6.59 4.85 -13.88
C ALA A 104 -6.49 6.32 -13.43
N VAL A 105 -5.65 6.61 -12.44
CA VAL A 105 -5.43 7.97 -11.93
C VAL A 105 -4.69 8.83 -12.97
N GLU A 106 -3.66 8.28 -13.60
CA GLU A 106 -2.85 9.01 -14.59
C GLU A 106 -3.60 9.27 -15.89
N SER A 107 -4.42 8.32 -16.35
CA SER A 107 -5.29 8.50 -17.52
C SER A 107 -6.52 9.38 -17.27
N GLY A 108 -6.80 9.70 -15.99
CA GLY A 108 -8.03 10.38 -15.58
C GLY A 108 -9.27 9.48 -15.55
N ALA A 109 -9.16 8.21 -15.93
CA ALA A 109 -10.26 7.24 -15.91
C ALA A 109 -10.81 6.99 -14.49
N ALA A 110 -10.02 7.23 -13.45
CA ALA A 110 -10.46 7.10 -12.06
C ALA A 110 -11.42 8.24 -11.63
N GLY A 111 -11.47 9.35 -12.36
CA GLY A 111 -12.19 10.55 -11.92
C GLY A 111 -11.75 11.02 -10.53
N VAL A 112 -12.71 11.41 -9.69
CA VAL A 112 -12.46 11.72 -8.27
C VAL A 112 -12.24 10.42 -7.50
N VAL A 113 -11.06 10.27 -6.91
CA VAL A 113 -10.68 9.08 -6.14
C VAL A 113 -11.29 9.15 -4.73
N ASP A 114 -12.28 8.31 -4.48
CA ASP A 114 -12.77 8.02 -3.12
C ASP A 114 -11.82 7.02 -2.45
N PRO A 115 -11.10 7.42 -1.38
CA PRO A 115 -10.07 6.58 -0.78
C PRO A 115 -10.62 5.32 -0.11
N ALA A 116 -11.87 5.33 0.40
CA ALA A 116 -12.47 4.14 1.01
C ALA A 116 -12.89 3.15 -0.07
N LYS A 117 -13.49 3.62 -1.17
CA LYS A 117 -13.91 2.75 -2.29
C LYS A 117 -12.75 2.20 -3.10
N ARG A 118 -11.62 2.90 -3.11
CA ARG A 118 -10.39 2.49 -3.82
C ARG A 118 -9.36 1.85 -2.89
N ALA A 119 -9.69 1.64 -1.62
CA ALA A 119 -8.82 0.95 -0.67
C ALA A 119 -8.52 -0.48 -1.14
N PRO A 120 -7.27 -0.97 -1.01
CA PRO A 120 -6.94 -2.35 -1.30
C PRO A 120 -7.46 -3.28 -0.20
N ARG A 121 -7.61 -4.56 -0.54
CA ARG A 121 -7.59 -5.65 0.42
C ARG A 121 -6.14 -6.07 0.62
N LEU A 122 -5.59 -5.79 1.79
CA LEU A 122 -4.21 -6.14 2.14
C LEU A 122 -4.06 -7.65 2.34
N ARG A 123 -5.11 -8.32 2.78
CA ARG A 123 -5.17 -9.78 2.99
C ARG A 123 -6.01 -10.40 1.89
N GLY A 124 -5.63 -11.59 1.42
CA GLY A 124 -6.45 -12.36 0.50
C GLY A 124 -7.80 -12.70 1.13
N GLU A 125 -8.85 -12.75 0.31
CA GLU A 125 -10.11 -13.35 0.76
C GLU A 125 -9.85 -14.84 1.06
N ALA A 126 -10.28 -15.29 2.25
CA ALA A 126 -10.30 -16.70 2.61
C ALA A 126 -11.44 -17.42 1.90
#